data_AF-A0A1V8S823-F1
#
_entry.id   AF-A0A1V8S823-F1
#
_cell.length_a   1.000
_cell.length_b   1.000
_cell.length_c   1.000
_cell.angle_alpha   90.00
_cell.angle_beta   90.00
_cell.angle_gamma   90.00
#
_symmetry.space_group_name_H-M   'P 1'
#
loop_
_entity.id
_entity.type
_entity.pdbx_description
1 polymer ?
#
loop_
_entity_poly.entity_id
_entity_poly.type
_entity_poly.pdbx_seq_one_letter_code
_entity_poly.pdbx_strand_id
1 'polypeptide(L)'
;MQNAHYIYGCSTSTASFGYALGKATRIDVLLKADAKSLIVQGQSHPPRSVTGAVDTRSMEDVLASQDPSDPLQAFVMPEDEGYLIFYAFDESQLTLAGDVPADSSALRAKSELWVVNANTMKDVAARIMLPQRVPYGLHGSWFGKDQIEGQRGVESFRTTARALEAKEEE
;
A
#
# COMPACT_ATOMS: atom_id res chain seq x y z
N MET A 1 -10.96 17.25 -12.90
CA MET A 1 -10.48 15.91 -12.50
C MET A 1 -10.46 15.05 -13.74
N GLN A 2 -9.47 14.17 -13.90
CA GLN A 2 -9.52 13.08 -14.87
C GLN A 2 -10.17 11.86 -14.20
N ASN A 3 -10.91 11.06 -14.96
CA ASN A 3 -11.51 9.84 -14.42
C ASN A 3 -10.43 8.75 -14.34
N ALA A 4 -10.21 8.19 -13.15
CA ALA A 4 -9.34 7.02 -13.00
C ALA A 4 -9.98 5.82 -13.70
N HIS A 5 -9.19 5.08 -14.48
CA HIS A 5 -9.63 3.81 -15.07
C HIS A 5 -9.51 2.69 -14.05
N TYR A 6 -8.29 2.52 -13.52
CA TYR A 6 -7.97 1.55 -12.48
C TYR A 6 -7.63 2.22 -11.15
N ILE A 7 -7.94 1.53 -10.05
CA ILE A 7 -7.60 1.91 -8.68
C ILE A 7 -6.84 0.75 -8.04
N TYR A 8 -5.71 1.07 -7.40
CA TYR A 8 -4.85 0.12 -6.69
C TYR A 8 -5.10 0.19 -5.20
N GLY A 9 -5.19 -0.98 -4.56
CA GLY A 9 -5.43 -1.10 -3.12
C GLY A 9 -4.68 -2.27 -2.49
N CYS A 10 -4.63 -2.26 -1.16
CA CYS A 10 -4.06 -3.33 -0.33
C CYS A 10 -5.18 -4.10 0.37
N SER A 11 -5.02 -5.42 0.50
CA SER A 11 -5.98 -6.31 1.17
C SER A 11 -5.27 -7.42 1.96
N THR A 12 -6.06 -8.20 2.70
CA THR A 12 -5.63 -9.39 3.45
C THR A 12 -6.35 -10.63 2.90
N SER A 13 -5.59 -11.69 2.67
CA SER A 13 -6.14 -13.03 2.35
C SER A 13 -6.91 -13.66 3.53
N THR A 14 -6.61 -13.22 4.76
CA THR A 14 -7.24 -13.75 5.98
C THR A 14 -8.29 -12.79 6.54
N ALA A 15 -9.48 -13.32 6.87
CA ALA A 15 -10.64 -12.53 7.31
C ALA A 15 -10.53 -11.93 8.74
N SER A 16 -9.35 -11.98 9.37
CA SER A 16 -9.15 -11.54 10.75
C SER A 16 -8.81 -10.05 10.81
N PHE A 17 -9.84 -9.20 10.97
CA PHE A 17 -9.66 -7.83 11.46
C PHE A 17 -9.38 -7.85 12.97
N GLY A 18 -8.27 -8.50 13.35
CA GLY A 18 -7.87 -8.88 14.71
C GLY A 18 -7.40 -7.73 15.60
N TYR A 19 -8.16 -6.64 15.66
CA TYR A 19 -7.90 -5.45 16.49
C TYR A 19 -7.70 -5.79 17.99
N ALA A 20 -8.19 -6.96 18.43
CA ALA A 20 -8.13 -7.45 19.81
C ALA A 20 -6.74 -7.92 20.32
N LEU A 21 -5.71 -8.02 19.46
CA LEU A 21 -4.37 -8.52 19.86
C LEU A 21 -3.22 -7.52 19.63
N GLY A 22 -3.51 -6.29 19.18
CA GLY A 22 -2.50 -5.24 19.00
C GLY A 22 -1.43 -5.50 17.93
N LYS A 23 -1.51 -6.60 17.18
CA LYS A 23 -0.68 -6.86 16.00
C LYS A 23 -1.32 -6.20 14.79
N ALA A 24 -0.52 -5.52 13.96
CA ALA A 24 -1.00 -4.83 12.76
C ALA A 24 -1.58 -5.82 11.75
N THR A 25 -2.65 -5.42 11.04
CA THR A 25 -3.25 -6.22 9.97
C THR A 25 -2.22 -6.50 8.89
N ARG A 26 -1.97 -7.78 8.62
CA ARG A 26 -1.11 -8.23 7.53
C ARG A 26 -1.69 -7.79 6.18
N ILE A 27 -0.82 -7.29 5.30
CA ILE A 27 -1.14 -6.99 3.91
C ILE A 27 -0.38 -7.99 3.06
N ASP A 28 -1.10 -8.88 2.38
CA ASP A 28 -0.53 -9.93 1.52
C ASP A 28 -1.25 -10.09 0.18
N VAL A 29 -2.24 -9.24 -0.11
CA VAL A 29 -2.96 -9.16 -1.39
C VAL A 29 -2.91 -7.73 -1.90
N LEU A 30 -2.65 -7.53 -3.20
CA LEU A 30 -2.97 -6.26 -3.86
C LEU A 30 -4.19 -6.43 -4.76
N LEU A 31 -5.01 -5.37 -4.80
CA LEU A 31 -6.23 -5.28 -5.57
C LEU A 31 -6.02 -4.31 -6.73
N LYS A 32 -6.48 -4.70 -7.92
CA LYS A 32 -6.81 -3.79 -9.03
C LYS A 32 -8.33 -3.75 -9.18
N ALA A 33 -8.91 -2.56 -9.15
CA ALA A 33 -10.32 -2.36 -9.45
C ALA A 33 -10.48 -1.58 -10.75
N ASP A 34 -11.22 -2.12 -11.72
CA ASP A 34 -11.69 -1.37 -12.89
C ASP A 34 -12.85 -0.45 -12.47
N ALA A 35 -12.50 0.74 -12.00
CA ALA A 35 -13.46 1.74 -11.54
C ALA A 35 -14.43 2.14 -12.67
N LYS A 36 -14.01 2.11 -13.93
CA LYS A 36 -14.86 2.50 -15.06
C LYS A 36 -15.91 1.44 -15.33
N SER A 37 -15.53 0.17 -15.38
CA SER A 37 -16.47 -0.94 -15.56
C SER A 37 -17.45 -1.05 -14.38
N LEU A 38 -16.98 -0.88 -13.14
CA LEU A 38 -17.85 -0.79 -11.96
C LEU A 38 -18.87 0.36 -12.05
N ILE A 39 -18.45 1.55 -12.49
CA ILE A 39 -19.35 2.70 -12.68
C ILE A 39 -20.39 2.43 -13.79
N VAL A 40 -19.97 1.87 -14.93
CA VAL A 40 -20.89 1.51 -16.03
C VAL A 40 -21.88 0.45 -15.57
N GLN A 41 -21.43 -0.58 -14.85
CA GLN A 41 -22.30 -1.60 -14.28
C GLN A 41 -23.32 -0.97 -13.31
N GLY A 42 -22.86 -0.15 -12.36
CA GLY A 42 -23.72 0.55 -11.41
C GLY A 42 -24.68 1.56 -12.03
N GLN A 43 -24.38 2.11 -13.21
CA GLN A 43 -25.32 2.95 -13.97
C GLN A 43 -26.35 2.13 -14.74
N SER A 44 -25.93 1.01 -15.33
CA SER A 44 -26.82 0.10 -16.09
C SER A 44 -27.80 -0.64 -15.18
N HIS A 45 -27.37 -0.96 -13.95
CA HIS A 45 -28.17 -1.64 -12.93
C HIS A 45 -28.04 -0.87 -11.61
N PRO A 46 -28.74 0.27 -11.45
CA PRO A 46 -28.65 1.10 -10.25
C PRO A 46 -28.86 0.28 -8.97
N PRO A 47 -27.85 0.15 -8.09
CA PRO A 47 -28.04 -0.53 -6.83
C PRO A 47 -29.07 0.26 -6.02
N ARG A 48 -30.00 -0.45 -5.39
CA ARG A 48 -30.82 0.15 -4.33
C ARG A 48 -29.87 0.66 -3.24
N SER A 49 -30.24 1.71 -2.50
CA SER A 49 -29.50 2.08 -1.29
C SER A 49 -29.46 0.87 -0.35
N VAL A 50 -28.28 0.27 -0.21
CA VAL A 50 -28.01 -0.88 0.65
C VAL A 50 -27.24 -0.41 1.87
N THR A 51 -27.56 -0.98 3.03
CA THR A 51 -26.71 -0.92 4.22
C THR A 51 -25.84 -2.17 4.21
N GLY A 52 -24.54 -2.02 3.96
CA GLY A 52 -23.60 -3.14 3.87
C GLY A 52 -22.69 -3.05 2.64
N ALA A 53 -22.08 -4.17 2.27
CA ALA A 53 -21.20 -4.27 1.11
C ALA A 53 -21.99 -4.46 -0.19
N VAL A 54 -21.49 -3.88 -1.28
CA VAL A 54 -22.08 -4.01 -2.64
C VAL A 54 -21.56 -5.25 -3.37
N ASP A 55 -20.33 -5.67 -3.06
CA ASP A 55 -19.80 -7.00 -3.39
C ASP A 55 -19.68 -7.78 -2.07
N THR A 56 -20.19 -9.01 -2.04
CA THR A 56 -20.22 -9.89 -0.85
C THR A 56 -19.28 -11.08 -0.95
N ARG A 57 -18.43 -11.13 -1.98
CA ARG A 57 -17.40 -12.17 -2.15
C ARG A 57 -16.34 -12.06 -1.06
N SER A 58 -15.81 -13.20 -0.63
CA SER A 58 -14.62 -13.24 0.22
C SER A 58 -13.36 -12.97 -0.61
N MET A 59 -12.24 -12.63 0.04
CA MET A 59 -10.96 -12.48 -0.67
C MET A 59 -10.48 -13.79 -1.32
N GLU A 60 -10.88 -14.94 -0.76
CA GLU A 60 -10.65 -16.26 -1.38
C GLU A 60 -11.43 -16.40 -2.70
N ASP A 61 -12.70 -16.02 -2.72
CA ASP A 61 -13.53 -16.05 -3.94
C ASP A 61 -12.98 -15.10 -5.04
N VAL A 62 -12.50 -13.92 -4.65
CA VAL A 62 -11.91 -12.95 -5.60
C VAL A 62 -10.54 -13.42 -6.10
N LEU A 63 -9.69 -13.99 -5.23
CA LEU A 63 -8.40 -14.59 -5.64
C LEU A 63 -8.58 -15.86 -6.50
N ALA A 64 -9.67 -16.60 -6.32
CA ALA A 64 -10.00 -17.78 -7.12
C ALA A 64 -10.62 -17.42 -8.49
N SER A 65 -11.03 -16.16 -8.70
CA SER A 65 -11.64 -15.71 -9.94
C SER A 65 -10.68 -15.89 -11.12
N GLN A 66 -11.16 -16.54 -12.19
CA GLN A 66 -10.44 -16.74 -13.44
C GLN A 66 -11.11 -15.98 -14.60
N ASP A 67 -12.08 -15.11 -14.31
CA ASP A 67 -12.68 -14.24 -15.33
C ASP A 67 -11.75 -13.04 -15.60
N PRO A 68 -11.14 -12.93 -16.79
CA PRO A 68 -10.30 -11.77 -17.14
C PRO A 68 -11.10 -10.46 -17.22
N SER A 69 -12.43 -10.54 -17.18
CA SER A 69 -13.37 -9.41 -17.19
C SER A 69 -13.91 -9.06 -15.80
N ASP A 70 -13.47 -9.75 -14.74
CA ASP A 70 -13.86 -9.43 -13.36
C ASP A 70 -13.44 -7.98 -13.03
N PRO A 71 -14.36 -7.10 -12.63
CA PRO A 71 -14.01 -5.71 -12.34
C PRO A 71 -13.20 -5.56 -11.04
N LEU A 72 -13.13 -6.60 -10.19
CA LEU A 72 -12.26 -6.66 -9.03
C LEU A 72 -11.29 -7.83 -9.18
N GLN A 73 -10.04 -7.52 -9.53
CA GLN A 73 -8.99 -8.51 -9.66
C GLN A 73 -8.10 -8.45 -8.41
N ALA A 74 -8.19 -9.48 -7.58
CA ALA A 74 -7.26 -9.69 -6.49
C ALA A 74 -6.07 -10.49 -7.03
N PHE A 75 -4.89 -9.96 -6.81
CA PHE A 75 -3.66 -10.66 -7.12
C PHE A 75 -2.93 -10.92 -5.80
N VAL A 76 -2.44 -12.15 -5.61
CA VAL A 76 -1.08 -12.27 -5.07
C VAL A 76 -0.26 -11.54 -6.11
N MET A 77 0.02 -10.26 -5.79
CA MET A 77 0.39 -9.15 -6.69
C MET A 77 0.68 -9.62 -8.10
N PRO A 78 0.16 -9.02 -9.22
CA PRO A 78 -0.30 -7.59 -9.44
C PRO A 78 -1.11 -7.17 -10.82
N GLU A 79 -1.37 -5.88 -11.31
CA GLU A 79 -1.45 -5.33 -12.79
C GLU A 79 -1.70 -3.75 -13.13
N ASP A 80 -0.81 -2.93 -13.83
CA ASP A 80 -0.93 -1.70 -14.77
C ASP A 80 0.39 -0.95 -15.28
N GLU A 81 0.44 -0.18 -16.41
CA GLU A 81 1.70 0.40 -17.02
C GLU A 81 2.61 1.30 -16.13
N GLY A 82 3.82 0.81 -15.80
CA GLY A 82 4.83 1.48 -14.97
C GLY A 82 5.60 0.50 -14.09
N TYR A 83 5.82 0.86 -12.81
CA TYR A 83 6.30 -0.06 -11.77
C TYR A 83 5.60 0.21 -10.45
N LEU A 84 5.24 -0.85 -9.71
CA LEU A 84 4.91 -0.71 -8.29
C LEU A 84 6.19 -0.83 -7.46
N ILE A 85 6.32 0.07 -6.50
CA ILE A 85 7.45 0.15 -5.58
C ILE A 85 6.90 0.12 -4.16
N PHE A 86 7.27 -0.90 -3.38
CA PHE A 86 6.80 -1.10 -2.01
C PHE A 86 7.82 -1.86 -1.17
N TYR A 87 7.71 -1.74 0.15
CA TYR A 87 8.52 -2.51 1.09
C TYR A 87 7.89 -3.89 1.32
N ALA A 88 8.70 -4.94 1.15
CA ALA A 88 8.37 -6.30 1.53
C ALA A 88 9.10 -6.68 2.83
N PHE A 89 8.48 -7.54 3.63
CA PHE A 89 9.06 -8.10 4.84
C PHE A 89 8.83 -9.61 4.87
N ASP A 90 9.91 -10.38 4.92
CA ASP A 90 9.82 -11.84 5.08
C ASP A 90 9.60 -12.19 6.55
N GLU A 91 8.41 -12.73 6.84
CA GLU A 91 7.99 -13.20 8.17
C GLU A 91 8.81 -14.41 8.67
N SER A 92 9.56 -15.11 7.81
CA SER A 92 10.48 -16.18 8.23
C SER A 92 11.59 -15.69 9.17
N GLN A 93 11.86 -14.38 9.17
CA GLN A 93 12.82 -13.71 10.06
C GLN A 93 12.27 -13.44 11.46
N LEU A 94 10.98 -13.70 11.74
CA LEU A 94 10.39 -13.52 13.05
C LEU A 94 10.85 -14.61 14.02
N THR A 95 10.84 -14.30 15.32
CA THR A 95 11.03 -15.30 16.38
C THR A 95 9.85 -16.26 16.44
N LEU A 96 9.99 -17.37 17.18
CA LEU A 96 8.89 -18.31 17.43
C LEU A 96 7.65 -17.69 18.11
N ALA A 97 7.77 -16.50 18.72
CA ALA A 97 6.66 -15.73 19.27
C ALA A 97 5.96 -14.81 18.24
N GLY A 98 6.50 -14.76 17.01
CA GLY A 98 6.08 -13.82 15.97
C GLY A 98 6.55 -12.40 16.22
N ASP A 99 7.68 -12.23 16.93
CA ASP A 99 8.29 -10.92 17.22
C ASP A 99 9.52 -10.67 16.34
N VAL A 100 9.87 -9.40 16.15
CA VAL A 100 11.06 -9.02 15.39
C VAL A 100 12.31 -9.16 16.28
N PRO A 101 13.39 -9.83 15.83
CA PRO A 101 14.67 -9.85 16.55
C PRO A 101 15.23 -8.43 16.78
N ALA A 102 15.81 -8.19 17.95
CA ALA A 102 16.39 -6.90 18.31
C ALA A 102 17.47 -6.44 17.31
N ASP A 103 17.58 -5.12 17.06
CA ASP A 103 18.52 -4.55 16.08
C ASP A 103 20.00 -4.80 16.41
N SER A 104 20.33 -5.07 17.69
CA SER A 104 21.67 -5.47 18.13
C SER A 104 22.00 -6.95 17.87
N SER A 105 21.02 -7.75 17.43
CA SER A 105 21.21 -9.17 17.12
C SER A 105 21.97 -9.36 15.81
N ALA A 106 22.80 -10.40 15.74
CA ALA A 106 23.34 -10.90 14.47
C ALA A 106 22.23 -11.34 13.50
N LEU A 107 21.05 -11.70 14.03
CA LEU A 107 19.84 -12.07 13.30
C LEU A 107 18.84 -10.91 13.16
N ARG A 108 19.28 -9.64 13.26
CA ARG A 108 18.41 -8.47 13.08
C ARG A 108 17.69 -8.53 11.73
N ALA A 109 16.37 -8.37 11.76
CA ALA A 109 15.55 -8.52 10.57
C ALA A 109 15.80 -7.40 9.55
N LYS A 110 15.55 -7.71 8.27
CA LYS A 110 15.71 -6.80 7.14
C LYS A 110 14.44 -6.77 6.31
N SER A 111 14.21 -5.64 5.66
CA SER A 111 13.18 -5.51 4.63
C SER A 111 13.81 -5.52 3.26
N GLU A 112 12.98 -5.68 2.24
CA GLU A 112 13.35 -5.52 0.85
C GLU A 112 12.52 -4.40 0.25
N LEU A 113 13.07 -3.67 -0.73
CA LEU A 113 12.27 -2.82 -1.61
C LEU A 113 12.07 -3.59 -2.91
N TRP A 114 10.82 -3.89 -3.24
CA TRP A 114 10.45 -4.62 -4.45
C TRP A 114 10.01 -3.62 -5.51
N VAL A 115 10.51 -3.83 -6.73
CA VAL A 115 10.08 -3.14 -7.94
C VAL A 115 9.46 -4.20 -8.83
N VAL A 116 8.15 -4.16 -8.99
CA VAL A 116 7.40 -5.12 -9.80
C VAL A 116 7.04 -4.45 -11.12
N ASN A 117 7.34 -5.11 -12.26
CA ASN A 117 6.95 -4.59 -13.59
C ASN A 117 5.46 -4.39 -13.54
N ALA A 118 5.00 -3.13 -13.60
CA ALA A 118 3.60 -2.90 -13.40
C ALA A 118 2.77 -3.31 -14.64
N ASN A 119 3.32 -3.51 -15.85
CA ASN A 119 2.54 -4.18 -16.90
C ASN A 119 2.28 -5.66 -16.62
N THR A 120 3.17 -6.59 -17.01
CA THR A 120 2.88 -8.05 -16.98
C THR A 120 2.48 -8.54 -15.61
N MET A 121 3.03 -7.85 -14.59
CA MET A 121 2.73 -8.02 -13.21
C MET A 121 2.74 -9.54 -12.89
N LYS A 122 3.96 -10.07 -12.96
CA LYS A 122 4.42 -11.45 -12.63
C LYS A 122 5.90 -11.39 -12.27
N ASP A 123 6.61 -10.55 -13.01
CA ASP A 123 8.04 -10.36 -12.93
C ASP A 123 8.39 -9.28 -11.90
N VAL A 124 9.10 -9.69 -10.83
CA VAL A 124 9.76 -8.76 -9.92
C VAL A 124 11.00 -8.23 -10.63
N ALA A 125 10.88 -7.05 -11.24
CA ALA A 125 11.94 -6.41 -12.03
C ALA A 125 13.21 -6.10 -11.19
N ALA A 126 13.05 -5.80 -9.90
CA ALA A 126 14.17 -5.72 -8.96
C ALA A 126 13.76 -6.05 -7.51
N ARG A 127 14.66 -6.70 -6.78
CA ARG A 127 14.61 -6.85 -5.31
C ARG A 127 15.84 -6.18 -4.71
N ILE A 128 15.64 -5.14 -3.92
CA ILE A 128 16.72 -4.37 -3.29
C ILE A 128 16.75 -4.73 -1.81
N MET A 129 17.79 -5.44 -1.39
CA MET A 129 17.98 -5.80 0.02
C MET A 129 18.31 -4.55 0.83
N LEU A 130 17.48 -4.22 1.83
CA LEU A 130 17.74 -3.08 2.70
C LEU A 130 18.64 -3.49 3.87
N PRO A 131 19.54 -2.61 4.34
CA PRO A 131 20.44 -2.93 5.45
C PRO A 131 19.72 -3.03 6.80
N GLN A 132 18.43 -2.72 6.87
CA GLN A 132 17.62 -2.72 8.09
C GLN A 132 16.15 -3.04 7.77
N ARG A 133 15.37 -3.41 8.79
CA ARG A 133 13.92 -3.52 8.68
C ARG A 133 13.29 -2.13 8.49
N VAL A 134 12.30 -2.05 7.61
CA VAL A 134 11.37 -0.93 7.53
C VAL A 134 10.11 -1.32 8.30
N PRO A 135 9.69 -0.56 9.34
CA PRO A 135 8.45 -0.82 10.07
C PRO A 135 7.23 -0.47 9.22
N TYR A 136 6.04 -0.87 9.67
CA TYR A 136 4.77 -0.41 9.10
C TYR A 136 4.73 1.13 9.03
N GLY A 137 4.57 1.66 7.83
CA GLY A 137 4.45 3.09 7.56
C GLY A 137 3.00 3.53 7.32
N LEU A 138 2.84 4.81 6.98
CA LEU A 138 1.56 5.37 6.52
C LEU A 138 1.57 5.47 4.99
N HIS A 139 1.77 6.68 4.45
CA HIS A 139 1.76 6.94 3.01
C HIS A 139 3.17 7.14 2.47
N GLY A 140 3.43 6.58 1.27
CA GLY A 140 4.59 6.90 0.45
C GLY A 140 4.23 7.90 -0.65
N SER A 141 5.26 8.50 -1.27
CA SER A 141 5.10 9.31 -2.48
C SER A 141 6.37 9.20 -3.33
N TRP A 142 6.18 9.12 -4.64
CA TRP A 142 7.28 9.13 -5.61
C TRP A 142 7.45 10.52 -6.19
N PHE A 143 8.69 10.96 -6.37
CA PHE A 143 9.05 12.24 -6.98
C PHE A 143 10.10 12.00 -8.06
N GLY A 144 9.87 12.54 -9.25
CA GLY A 144 10.86 12.54 -10.32
C GLY A 144 12.05 13.45 -10.00
N LYS A 145 13.20 13.20 -10.64
CA LYS A 145 14.44 13.99 -10.50
C LYS A 145 14.17 15.50 -10.55
N ASP A 146 13.47 15.96 -11.59
CA ASP A 146 13.22 17.38 -11.84
C ASP A 146 12.33 18.02 -10.74
N GLN A 147 11.47 17.24 -10.08
CA GLN A 147 10.66 17.71 -8.95
C GLN A 147 11.50 17.90 -7.69
N ILE A 148 12.53 17.05 -7.50
CA ILE A 148 13.50 17.16 -6.41
C ILE A 148 14.47 18.33 -6.68
N GLU A 149 14.96 18.47 -7.91
CA GLU A 149 15.82 19.61 -8.31
C GLU A 149 15.06 20.95 -8.26
N GLY A 150 13.74 20.94 -8.50
CA GLY A 150 12.85 22.09 -8.30
C GLY A 150 12.43 22.35 -6.85
N GLN A 151 12.92 21.60 -5.87
CA GLN A 151 12.57 21.81 -4.45
C GLN A 151 13.09 23.17 -3.96
N ARG A 152 12.19 24.00 -3.44
CA ARG A 152 12.58 25.26 -2.79
C ARG A 152 13.37 24.96 -1.51
N GLY A 153 14.49 25.65 -1.34
CA GLY A 153 15.27 25.59 -0.11
C GLY A 153 14.44 26.01 1.11
N VAL A 154 14.75 25.44 2.27
CA VAL A 154 14.10 25.84 3.53
C VAL A 154 14.65 27.20 3.98
N GLU A 155 13.90 28.27 3.70
CA GLU A 155 14.31 29.65 4.02
C GLU A 155 14.49 29.88 5.53
N SER A 156 13.64 29.27 6.36
CA SER A 156 13.86 29.19 7.80
C SER A 156 13.06 28.05 8.44
N PHE A 157 13.54 27.57 9.58
CA PHE A 157 12.80 26.66 10.45
C PHE A 157 11.95 27.45 11.44
N ARG A 158 10.74 26.98 11.74
CA ARG A 158 9.98 27.46 12.91
C ARG A 158 10.73 27.07 14.17
N THR A 159 11.32 28.04 14.86
CA THR A 159 11.91 27.88 16.19
C THR A 159 10.92 28.29 17.26
N THR A 160 11.03 27.69 18.44
CA THR A 160 10.23 28.08 19.62
C THR A 160 10.49 29.53 20.01
N ALA A 161 11.73 30.01 19.88
CA ALA A 161 12.08 31.42 20.08
C ALA A 161 11.22 32.38 19.22
N ARG A 162 11.21 32.19 17.88
CA ARG A 162 10.41 33.03 16.97
C ARG A 162 8.90 32.93 17.21
N ALA A 163 8.42 31.78 17.69
CA ALA A 163 7.01 31.59 18.03
C ALA A 163 6.61 32.21 19.39
N LEU A 164 7.58 32.59 20.21
CA LEU A 164 7.40 33.32 21.47
C LEU A 164 7.55 34.84 21.24
N GLU A 165 8.57 35.27 20.48
CA GLU A 165 8.76 36.66 20.06
C GLU A 165 7.49 37.22 19.39
N ALA A 166 6.94 36.50 18.40
CA ALA A 166 5.69 36.87 17.72
C ALA A 166 4.42 36.81 18.60
N LYS A 167 4.57 36.49 19.89
CA LYS A 167 3.50 36.39 20.90
C LYS A 167 3.66 37.42 22.03
N GLU A 168 4.76 38.16 22.04
CA GLU A 168 5.03 39.29 22.94
C GLU A 168 4.82 40.65 22.23
N GLU A 169 4.62 40.63 20.90
CA GLU A 169 4.27 41.79 20.06
C GLU A 169 2.74 41.94 19.82
N GLU A 170 1.90 41.11 20.45
CA GLU A 170 0.41 41.10 20.37
C GLU A 170 -0.24 41.42 21.73
#